data_AF-A0A9D0Y3M0-F1
#
_entry.id   AF-A0A9D0Y3M0-F1
#
_cell.length_a   1.000
_cell.length_b   1.000
_cell.length_c   1.000
_cell.angle_alpha   90.00
_cell.angle_beta   90.00
_cell.angle_gamma   90.00
#
_symmetry.space_group_name_H-M   'P 1'
#
loop_
_entity.id
_entity.type
_entity.pdbx_description
1 polymer ?
#
loop_
_entity_poly.entity_id
_entity_poly.type
_entity_poly.pdbx_seq_one_letter_code
_entity_poly.pdbx_strand_id
1 'polypeptide(L)' 'MSQKSELIKNLSIVEDELVIDWQDGKQSRLYGHWLRDHCQMPTSRNADNGQRLLSVISIPEDTF' A
#
# COMPACT_ATOMS: atom_id res chain seq x y z
N MET A 1 -27.59 4.56 -4.82
CA MET A 1 -26.51 5.26 -4.08
C MET A 1 -25.77 4.20 -3.29
N SER A 2 -24.59 3.78 -3.75
CA SER A 2 -23.85 2.68 -3.11
C SER A 2 -23.25 3.17 -1.81
N GLN A 3 -23.70 2.60 -0.69
CA GLN A 3 -23.18 2.88 0.63
C GLN A 3 -21.79 2.26 0.71
N LYS A 4 -20.76 3.11 0.70
CA LYS A 4 -19.37 2.68 0.82
C LYS A 4 -19.22 2.03 2.20
N SER A 5 -19.09 0.71 2.24
CA SER A 5 -18.81 0.01 3.49
C SER A 5 -17.38 0.34 3.89
N GLU A 6 -17.21 1.00 5.04
CA GLU A 6 -15.90 1.21 5.63
C GLU A 6 -15.44 -0.14 6.23
N LEU A 7 -14.66 -0.89 5.43
CA LEU A 7 -14.21 -2.26 5.74
C LEU A 7 -12.98 -2.30 6.65
N ILE A 8 -12.25 -1.19 6.76
CA ILE A 8 -11.07 -1.06 7.60
C ILE A 8 -11.52 -0.70 9.01
N LYS A 9 -11.15 -1.51 9.99
CA LYS A 9 -11.45 -1.27 11.41
C LYS A 9 -10.38 -0.39 12.06
N ASN A 10 -9.11 -0.68 11.76
CA ASN A 10 -7.98 0.05 12.32
C ASN A 10 -6.77 -0.01 11.37
N LEU A 11 -5.94 1.03 11.43
CA LEU A 11 -4.65 1.12 10.76
C LEU A 11 -3.58 1.47 11.79
N SER A 12 -2.49 0.74 11.79
CA SER A 12 -1.32 1.05 12.60
C SER A 12 -0.04 0.76 11.84
N ILE A 13 1.06 1.36 12.29
CA ILE A 13 2.40 1.04 11.81
C ILE A 13 3.09 0.29 12.95
N VAL A 14 3.62 -0.90 12.64
CA VAL A 14 4.39 -1.72 13.56
C VAL A 14 5.69 -2.07 12.87
N GLU A 15 6.81 -1.59 13.41
CA GLU A 15 8.12 -1.63 12.73
C GLU A 15 8.01 -0.97 11.35
N ASP A 16 8.31 -1.68 10.27
CA ASP A 16 8.26 -1.20 8.89
C ASP A 16 6.99 -1.67 8.15
N GLU A 17 5.97 -2.15 8.86
CA GLU A 17 4.74 -2.68 8.27
C GLU A 17 3.52 -1.81 8.56
N LEU A 18 2.71 -1.60 7.53
CA LEU A 18 1.32 -1.19 7.69
C LEU A 18 0.51 -2.41 8.13
N VAL A 19 -0.09 -2.33 9.31
CA VAL A 19 -1.02 -3.31 9.84
C VAL A 19 -2.45 -2.80 9.62
N ILE A 20 -3.27 -3.63 8.98
CA ILE A 20 -4.69 -3.38 8.74
C ILE A 20 -5.50 -4.42 9.49
N ASP A 21 -6.28 -3.95 10.47
CA ASP A 21 -7.32 -4.78 11.09
C ASP A 21 -8.62 -4.58 10.30
N TRP A 22 -9.19 -5.67 9.81
CA TRP A 22 -10.44 -5.66 9.05
C TRP A 22 -11.64 -5.85 9.97
N GLN A 23 -12.81 -5.37 9.55
CA GLN A 23 -14.05 -5.54 10.33
C GLN A 23 -14.47 -7.01 10.51
N ASP A 24 -14.04 -7.92 9.63
CA ASP A 24 -14.29 -9.36 9.75
C ASP A 24 -13.33 -10.08 10.71
N GLY A 25 -12.46 -9.32 11.40
CA GLY A 25 -11.50 -9.84 12.37
C GLY A 25 -10.20 -10.36 11.74
N LYS A 26 -10.05 -10.35 10.42
CA LYS A 26 -8.78 -10.67 9.77
C LYS A 26 -7.78 -9.52 9.94
N GLN A 27 -6.51 -9.83 9.75
CA GLN A 27 -5.42 -8.86 9.74
C GLN A 27 -4.57 -9.03 8.47
N SER A 28 -4.12 -7.90 7.92
CA SER A 28 -3.09 -7.86 6.88
C SER A 28 -1.90 -7.06 7.37
N ARG A 29 -0.69 -7.51 7.01
CA ARG A 29 0.57 -6.81 7.28
C ARG A 29 1.31 -6.61 5.96
N LEU A 30 1.75 -5.38 5.71
CA LEU A 30 2.29 -4.95 4.43
C LEU A 30 3.58 -4.16 4.69
N TYR A 31 4.72 -4.69 4.28
CA TYR A 31 6.01 -3.99 4.35
C TYR A 31 5.98 -2.66 3.59
N GLY A 32 6.58 -1.62 4.16
CA GLY A 32 6.67 -0.28 3.59
C GLY A 32 7.33 -0.28 2.21
N HIS A 33 8.40 -1.06 2.04
CA HIS A 33 9.07 -1.26 0.76
C HIS A 33 8.14 -1.83 -0.33
N TRP A 34 7.28 -2.80 0.03
CA TRP A 34 6.32 -3.38 -0.90
C TRP A 34 5.27 -2.35 -1.33
N LEU A 35 4.76 -1.57 -0.37
CA LEU A 35 3.80 -0.50 -0.64
C LEU A 35 4.40 0.58 -1.56
N ARG A 36 5.65 0.97 -1.31
CA ARG A 36 6.36 1.95 -2.15
C ARG A 36 6.56 1.42 -3.57
N ASP A 37 6.95 0.17 -3.71
CA ASP A 37 7.13 -0.51 -4.99
C ASP A 37 5.83 -0.60 -5.81
N HIS A 38 4.70 -0.77 -5.11
CA HIS A 38 3.36 -0.90 -5.69
C HIS A 38 2.55 0.40 -5.67
N CYS A 39 3.20 1.55 -5.51
CA CYS A 39 2.53 2.85 -5.50
C CYS A 39 1.73 3.07 -6.80
N GLN A 40 0.48 3.56 -6.65
CA GLN A 40 -0.45 3.79 -7.75
C GLN A 40 -0.46 5.24 -8.25
N MET A 41 0.42 6.10 -7.75
CA MET A 41 0.55 7.47 -8.25
C MET A 41 1.01 7.47 -9.72
N PRO A 42 0.59 8.47 -10.53
CA PRO A 42 0.98 8.56 -11.95
C PRO A 42 2.49 8.58 -12.21
N THR A 43 3.28 8.99 -11.21
CA THR A 43 4.76 8.97 -11.26
C THR A 43 5.36 7.57 -11.08
N SER A 44 4.60 6.61 -10.56
CA SER A 44 5.04 5.23 -10.28
C SER A 44 4.38 4.21 -11.19
N ARG A 45 3.19 4.50 -11.73
CA ARG A 45 2.46 3.61 -12.63
C ARG A 45 1.74 4.39 -13.73
N ASN A 46 1.88 3.93 -14.96
CA ASN A 46 1.13 4.45 -16.10
C ASN A 46 -0.35 4.08 -15.95
N ALA A 47 -1.24 5.07 -16.02
CA ALA A 47 -2.68 4.89 -15.79
C ALA A 47 -3.40 4.17 -16.96
N ASP A 48 -2.87 4.24 -18.18
CA ASP A 48 -3.51 3.69 -19.37
C ASP A 48 -3.23 2.20 -19.55
N ASN A 49 -2.03 1.74 -19.17
CA ASN A 49 -1.58 0.37 -19.42
C ASN A 49 -1.08 -0.37 -18.17
N GLY A 50 -1.03 0.29 -17.01
CA GLY A 50 -0.60 -0.31 -15.75
C GLY A 50 0.91 -0.58 -15.64
N GLN A 51 1.72 -0.13 -16.61
CA GLN A 51 3.18 -0.28 -16.60
C GLN A 51 3.77 0.39 -15.37
N ARG A 52 4.66 -0.30 -14.68
CA ARG A 52 5.48 0.28 -13.60
C ARG A 52 6.53 1.21 -14.19
N LEU A 53 6.53 2.46 -13.72
CA LEU A 53 7.47 3.52 -14.12
C LEU A 53 8.62 3.69 -13.11
N LEU A 54 8.41 3.23 -11.88
CA LEU A 54 9.44 3.18 -10.84
C LEU A 54 10.41 2.02 -11.08
N SER A 55 11.70 2.19 -10.75
CA SER A 55 12.66 1.09 -10.66
C SER A 55 12.95 0.73 -9.20
N VAL A 56 13.27 -0.53 -8.91
CA VAL A 56 13.58 -0.98 -7.54
C VAL A 56 14.82 -0.25 -7.00
N ILE A 57 15.82 0.00 -7.86
CA ILE A 57 17.03 0.76 -7.48
C ILE A 57 16.76 2.22 -7.11
N SER A 58 15.54 2.72 -7.36
CA SER A 58 15.13 4.08 -7.06
C SER A 58 14.34 4.18 -5.74
N ILE A 59 14.14 3.06 -5.05
CA ILE A 59 13.53 3.03 -3.72
C ILE A 59 14.65 3.33 -2.70
N PRO A 60 14.51 4.36 -1.85
CA PRO A 60 15.51 4.65 -0.83
C PRO A 60 15.72 3.46 0.11
N GLU A 61 16.98 3.19 0.47
CA GLU A 61 17.31 2.12 1.43
C GLU A 61 16.71 2.37 2.82
N ASP A 62 16.42 3.64 3.14
CA ASP A 62 15.83 4.09 4.40
C ASP A 62 14.30 4.19 4.37
N THR A 63 13.64 3.51 3.42
CA THR A 63 12.17 3.44 3.38
C THR A 63 11.65 2.53 4.51
N PHE A 64 11.69 3.02 5.75
CA PHE A 64 11.16 2.37 6.95
C PHE A 64 10.07 3.24 7.59
#